data_AF-A0A0A2ILW8-F1
#
_entry.id   AF-A0A0A2ILW8-F1
#
_cell.length_a   1.000
_cell.length_b   1.000
_cell.length_c   1.000
_cell.angle_alpha   90.00
_cell.angle_beta   90.00
_cell.angle_gamma   90.00
#
_symmetry.space_group_name_H-M   'P 1'
#
loop_
_entity.id
_entity.type
_entity.pdbx_description
1 polymer ?
#
loop_
_entity_poly.entity_id
_entity_poly.type
_entity_poly.pdbx_seq_one_letter_code
_entity_poly.pdbx_strand_id
1 'polypeptide(L)'
;MASIRANCRKIMCIGRNYADHITELNNTAPKQPFFFLKPASSILTPGSGPVLRPKGVSLHYEVELGLVIGKTVRDLDPNDEQAALDAIQSYVLAIDMTARNVQDEAKKKGLPWSIAKGFDTFLPISQEIAKSRIPNPHDAFLRLSVGQNERQADSTSLMLYRIPQQLAQISRVMTLEKGDIVLTGTPKGVGQVKAGDVMRASIEVGGKEIEEGRIEVEVQDREGRFPVCQDIAMFASDFKDQMFSSTQTSLDLSTCKSQRFSQTSIPSASAMAQGHNEALALVNVHKNITGSDSTESGSALADKSPADDKADLRRAKELVELHYEVKARHANGTVDEELSQARQDVRRVLRELSTV
;
A
#
# COMPACT_ATOMS: atom_id res chain seq x y z
N MET A 1 -16.06 -19.29 -20.65
CA MET A 1 -15.47 -18.72 -19.41
C MET A 1 -13.97 -18.98 -19.26
N ALA A 2 -13.41 -20.04 -19.85
CA ALA A 2 -11.96 -20.26 -19.96
C ALA A 2 -11.18 -19.18 -20.77
N SER A 3 -11.78 -18.03 -21.09
CA SER A 3 -11.20 -16.96 -21.91
C SER A 3 -10.55 -15.86 -21.06
N ILE A 4 -11.23 -15.30 -20.06
CA ILE A 4 -10.71 -14.11 -19.33
C ILE A 4 -9.42 -14.43 -18.59
N ARG A 5 -9.40 -15.47 -17.74
CA ARG A 5 -8.19 -15.83 -16.98
C ARG A 5 -7.01 -16.22 -17.88
N ALA A 6 -7.26 -16.90 -18.99
CA ALA A 6 -6.21 -17.34 -19.91
C ALA A 6 -5.65 -16.20 -20.77
N ASN A 7 -6.48 -15.20 -21.09
CA ASN A 7 -6.10 -14.06 -21.91
C ASN A 7 -5.62 -12.85 -21.10
N CYS A 8 -5.86 -12.83 -19.78
CA CYS A 8 -5.46 -11.74 -18.90
C CYS A 8 -3.97 -11.77 -18.63
N ARG A 9 -3.25 -10.74 -19.06
CA ARG A 9 -1.80 -10.62 -18.86
C ARG A 9 -1.49 -9.88 -17.56
N LYS A 10 -2.25 -8.84 -17.25
CA LYS A 10 -2.16 -8.09 -15.99
C LYS A 10 -3.51 -7.54 -15.54
N ILE A 11 -3.62 -7.35 -14.23
CA ILE A 11 -4.74 -6.67 -13.58
C ILE A 11 -4.20 -5.43 -12.88
N MET A 12 -4.63 -4.26 -13.36
CA MET A 12 -4.33 -2.97 -12.74
C MET A 12 -5.48 -2.57 -11.82
N CYS A 13 -5.18 -2.02 -10.66
CA CYS A 13 -6.19 -1.59 -9.69
C CYS A 13 -5.85 -0.19 -9.21
N ILE A 14 -6.86 0.67 -9.10
CA ILE A 14 -6.72 1.98 -8.44
C ILE A 14 -7.10 1.87 -6.96
N GLY A 15 -6.30 2.45 -6.08
CA GLY A 15 -6.66 2.59 -4.67
C GLY A 15 -7.33 3.94 -4.38
N ARG A 16 -8.25 3.96 -3.40
CA ARG A 16 -8.89 5.18 -2.87
C ARG A 16 -9.63 6.02 -3.93
N ASN A 17 -10.49 5.37 -4.72
CA ASN A 17 -11.22 6.04 -5.79
C ASN A 17 -12.64 6.52 -5.42
N TYR A 18 -13.05 6.40 -4.15
CA TYR A 18 -14.36 6.84 -3.65
C TYR A 18 -14.18 7.68 -2.38
N ALA A 19 -14.84 8.84 -2.30
CA ALA A 19 -14.68 9.80 -1.21
C ALA A 19 -14.99 9.20 0.16
N ASP A 20 -16.14 8.51 0.28
CA ASP A 20 -16.57 7.94 1.56
C ASP A 20 -15.67 6.79 2.02
N HIS A 21 -15.10 6.04 1.09
CA HIS A 21 -14.14 4.98 1.40
C HIS A 21 -12.80 5.53 1.94
N ILE A 22 -12.38 6.72 1.49
CA ILE A 22 -11.20 7.41 2.04
C ILE A 22 -11.44 7.76 3.52
N THR A 23 -12.62 8.30 3.82
CA THR A 23 -13.02 8.69 5.18
C THR A 23 -13.13 7.48 6.10
N GLU A 24 -13.73 6.38 5.64
CA GLU A 24 -13.88 5.12 6.40
C GLU A 24 -12.53 4.57 6.90
N LEU A 25 -11.49 4.66 6.08
CA LEU A 25 -10.16 4.15 6.42
C LEU A 25 -9.27 5.17 7.16
N ASN A 26 -9.83 6.30 7.64
CA ASN A 26 -9.10 7.39 8.31
C ASN A 26 -7.84 7.83 7.54
N ASN A 27 -7.88 7.78 6.22
CA ASN A 27 -6.74 8.13 5.38
C ASN A 27 -6.93 9.53 4.81
N THR A 28 -5.85 10.29 4.66
CA THR A 28 -5.89 11.51 3.85
C THR A 28 -6.10 11.15 2.39
N ALA A 29 -6.99 11.89 1.70
CA ALA A 29 -7.15 11.76 0.26
C ALA A 29 -5.77 11.95 -0.40
N PRO A 30 -5.31 10.98 -1.21
CA PRO A 30 -4.00 11.11 -1.83
C PRO A 30 -4.05 12.23 -2.87
N LYS A 31 -2.98 13.03 -2.96
CA LYS A 31 -2.89 14.15 -3.93
C LYS A 31 -2.92 13.65 -5.39
N GLN A 32 -2.59 12.38 -5.60
CA GLN A 32 -2.59 11.69 -6.88
C GLN A 32 -3.11 10.27 -6.68
N PRO A 33 -3.79 9.68 -7.67
CA PRO A 33 -4.17 8.28 -7.59
C PRO A 33 -2.92 7.41 -7.58
N PHE A 34 -3.00 6.28 -6.89
CA PHE A 34 -1.95 5.27 -6.90
C PHE A 34 -2.53 3.95 -7.40
N PHE A 35 -1.68 3.16 -8.03
CA PHE A 35 -2.07 1.91 -8.66
C PHE A 35 -1.27 0.76 -8.07
N PHE A 36 -1.87 -0.43 -8.09
CA PHE A 36 -1.20 -1.68 -7.77
C PHE A 36 -1.61 -2.78 -8.75
N LEU A 37 -0.85 -3.86 -8.75
CA LEU A 37 -1.07 -5.01 -9.60
C LEU A 37 -1.65 -6.17 -8.80
N LYS A 38 -2.54 -6.95 -9.45
CA LYS A 38 -2.89 -8.31 -9.04
C LYS A 38 -2.39 -9.30 -10.09
N PRO A 39 -1.89 -10.48 -9.69
CA PRO A 39 -1.49 -11.52 -10.63
C PRO A 39 -2.72 -12.21 -11.23
N ALA A 40 -2.65 -12.66 -12.48
CA ALA A 40 -3.76 -13.40 -13.11
C ALA A 40 -4.13 -14.71 -12.36
N SER A 41 -3.22 -15.25 -11.54
CA SER A 41 -3.50 -16.40 -10.66
C SER A 41 -4.51 -16.09 -9.56
N SER A 42 -4.73 -14.83 -9.19
CA SER A 42 -5.75 -14.46 -8.19
C SER A 42 -7.17 -14.57 -8.73
N ILE A 43 -7.36 -14.61 -10.06
CA ILE A 43 -8.68 -14.68 -10.70
C ILE A 43 -9.39 -15.97 -10.28
N LEU A 44 -10.56 -15.81 -9.67
CA LEU A 44 -11.51 -16.87 -9.36
C LEU A 44 -12.76 -16.67 -10.22
N THR A 45 -12.95 -17.54 -11.21
CA THR A 45 -14.12 -17.47 -12.11
C THR A 45 -15.34 -18.13 -11.47
N PRO A 46 -16.57 -17.80 -11.90
CA PRO A 46 -17.76 -18.41 -11.34
C PRO A 46 -17.73 -19.95 -11.41
N GLY A 47 -18.10 -20.60 -10.30
CA GLY A 47 -18.12 -22.07 -10.18
C GLY A 47 -16.75 -22.75 -10.08
N SER A 48 -15.63 -22.01 -10.02
CA SER A 48 -14.27 -22.60 -9.95
C SER A 48 -13.78 -22.93 -8.54
N GLY A 49 -14.60 -22.67 -7.51
CA GLY A 49 -14.29 -22.94 -6.11
C GLY A 49 -14.54 -21.73 -5.20
N PRO A 50 -14.17 -21.85 -3.92
CA PRO A 50 -14.32 -20.79 -2.92
C PRO A 50 -13.16 -19.78 -2.97
N VAL A 51 -13.34 -18.65 -2.28
CA VAL A 51 -12.21 -17.80 -1.87
C VAL A 51 -11.46 -18.46 -0.73
N LEU A 52 -10.16 -18.64 -0.89
CA LEU A 52 -9.28 -19.31 0.07
C LEU A 52 -8.60 -18.29 0.98
N ARG A 53 -9.04 -18.20 2.22
CA ARG A 53 -8.47 -17.34 3.27
C ARG A 53 -7.20 -17.98 3.87
N PRO A 54 -6.01 -17.38 3.71
CA PRO A 54 -4.82 -17.89 4.39
C PRO A 54 -4.94 -17.80 5.91
N LYS A 55 -4.32 -18.74 6.63
CA LYS A 55 -4.37 -18.79 8.10
C LYS A 55 -3.85 -17.49 8.71
N GLY A 56 -4.61 -16.93 9.66
CA GLY A 56 -4.23 -15.70 10.36
C GLY A 56 -4.39 -14.42 9.53
N VAL A 57 -4.99 -14.48 8.34
CA VAL A 57 -5.29 -13.29 7.53
C VAL A 57 -6.64 -12.71 7.90
N SER A 58 -6.68 -11.39 8.13
CA SER A 58 -7.92 -10.62 8.15
C SER A 58 -8.32 -10.34 6.71
N LEU A 59 -9.23 -11.15 6.17
CA LEU A 59 -9.65 -11.07 4.77
C LEU A 59 -10.82 -10.10 4.62
N HIS A 60 -10.67 -9.09 3.78
CA HIS A 60 -11.71 -8.08 3.52
C HIS A 60 -12.17 -8.14 2.06
N TYR A 61 -13.45 -7.82 1.84
CA TYR A 61 -14.03 -7.64 0.51
C TYR A 61 -14.04 -6.17 0.09
N GLU A 62 -13.93 -5.95 -1.21
CA GLU A 62 -13.96 -4.62 -1.85
C GLU A 62 -14.65 -4.82 -3.21
N VAL A 63 -15.96 -4.51 -3.34
CA VAL A 63 -16.69 -4.69 -4.61
C VAL A 63 -16.31 -3.61 -5.61
N GLU A 64 -15.95 -3.99 -6.84
CA GLU A 64 -15.46 -3.06 -7.86
C GLU A 64 -16.01 -3.36 -9.26
N LEU A 65 -16.15 -2.33 -10.07
CA LEU A 65 -16.33 -2.48 -11.52
C LEU A 65 -14.97 -2.78 -12.16
N GLY A 66 -14.89 -3.87 -12.91
CA GLY A 66 -13.74 -4.24 -13.72
C GLY A 66 -13.95 -3.94 -15.20
N LEU A 67 -12.93 -3.40 -15.85
CA LEU A 67 -12.89 -3.10 -17.29
C LEU A 67 -12.03 -4.14 -17.98
N VAL A 68 -12.57 -4.88 -18.95
CA VAL A 68 -11.77 -5.79 -19.79
C VAL A 68 -11.34 -5.01 -21.02
N ILE A 69 -10.02 -4.87 -21.19
CA ILE A 69 -9.44 -4.09 -22.27
C ILE A 69 -9.50 -4.86 -23.59
N GLY A 70 -10.06 -4.23 -24.63
CA GLY A 70 -10.22 -4.77 -25.97
C GLY A 70 -9.24 -4.24 -27.00
N LYS A 71 -8.76 -3.00 -26.79
CA LYS A 71 -7.80 -2.32 -27.67
C LYS A 71 -6.57 -1.93 -26.88
N THR A 72 -5.41 -1.96 -27.53
CA THR A 72 -4.17 -1.52 -26.90
C THR A 72 -4.25 -0.03 -26.59
N VAL A 73 -3.93 0.37 -25.36
CA VAL A 73 -3.92 1.76 -24.90
C VAL A 73 -2.53 2.12 -24.41
N ARG A 74 -1.97 3.18 -24.97
CA ARG A 74 -0.67 3.74 -24.59
C ARG A 74 -0.76 5.26 -24.68
N ASP A 75 -0.25 5.95 -23.65
CA ASP A 75 -0.17 7.41 -23.61
C ASP A 75 -1.51 8.11 -23.95
N LEU A 76 -2.63 7.58 -23.45
CA LEU A 76 -3.97 8.13 -23.71
C LEU A 76 -4.13 9.53 -23.11
N ASP A 77 -4.80 10.43 -23.85
CA ASP A 77 -5.21 11.73 -23.33
C ASP A 77 -6.33 11.56 -22.30
N PRO A 78 -6.19 12.05 -21.05
CA PRO A 78 -7.24 11.96 -20.03
C PRO A 78 -8.56 12.67 -20.41
N ASN A 79 -8.56 13.54 -21.42
CA ASN A 79 -9.76 14.22 -21.91
C ASN A 79 -10.44 13.49 -23.09
N ASP A 80 -9.81 12.45 -23.65
CA ASP A 80 -10.40 11.65 -24.73
C ASP A 80 -11.27 10.51 -24.17
N GLU A 81 -12.45 10.90 -23.69
CA GLU A 81 -13.42 9.97 -23.11
C GLU A 81 -13.88 8.90 -24.11
N GLN A 82 -14.06 9.27 -25.38
CA GLN A 82 -14.51 8.34 -26.41
C GLN A 82 -13.45 7.25 -26.65
N ALA A 83 -12.18 7.61 -26.81
CA ALA A 83 -11.11 6.62 -26.97
C ALA A 83 -10.95 5.74 -25.72
N ALA A 84 -11.08 6.30 -24.52
CA ALA A 84 -11.07 5.55 -23.27
C ALA A 84 -12.19 4.48 -23.24
N LEU A 85 -13.42 4.88 -23.54
CA LEU A 85 -14.56 3.97 -23.56
C LEU A 85 -14.43 2.95 -24.69
N ASP A 86 -13.95 3.34 -25.87
CA ASP A 86 -13.74 2.46 -27.02
C ASP A 86 -12.63 1.44 -26.84
N ALA A 87 -11.71 1.67 -25.91
CA ALA A 87 -10.72 0.69 -25.52
C ALA A 87 -11.31 -0.48 -24.73
N ILE A 88 -12.47 -0.31 -24.10
CA ILE A 88 -13.13 -1.34 -23.28
C ILE A 88 -13.89 -2.30 -24.20
N GLN A 89 -13.62 -3.60 -24.06
CA GLN A 89 -14.33 -4.67 -24.75
C GLN A 89 -15.63 -5.03 -24.04
N SER A 90 -15.55 -5.15 -22.72
CA SER A 90 -16.59 -5.67 -21.84
C SER A 90 -16.29 -5.29 -20.40
N TYR A 91 -17.23 -5.59 -19.51
CA TYR A 91 -17.10 -5.36 -18.08
C TYR A 91 -17.17 -6.66 -17.31
N VAL A 92 -16.69 -6.63 -16.07
CA VAL A 92 -16.95 -7.67 -15.07
C VAL A 92 -17.26 -6.97 -13.75
N LEU A 93 -18.12 -7.57 -12.93
CA LEU A 93 -18.11 -7.26 -11.50
C LEU A 93 -16.95 -8.03 -10.86
N ALA A 94 -16.26 -7.42 -9.92
CA ALA A 94 -15.14 -8.03 -9.23
C ALA A 94 -15.20 -7.78 -7.72
N ILE A 95 -14.55 -8.65 -6.95
CA ILE A 95 -14.30 -8.43 -5.53
C ILE A 95 -12.78 -8.41 -5.32
N ASP A 96 -12.21 -7.24 -5.01
CA ASP A 96 -10.79 -7.09 -4.69
C ASP A 96 -10.50 -7.54 -3.25
N MET A 97 -10.35 -8.85 -3.08
CA MET A 97 -10.05 -9.41 -1.77
C MET A 97 -8.70 -8.92 -1.26
N THR A 98 -8.68 -8.51 0.01
CA THR A 98 -7.51 -7.91 0.64
C THR A 98 -7.18 -8.58 1.96
N ALA A 99 -5.93 -9.04 2.10
CA ALA A 99 -5.38 -9.44 3.40
C ALA A 99 -5.03 -8.17 4.18
N ARG A 100 -6.00 -7.62 4.92
CA ARG A 100 -5.90 -6.28 5.51
C ARG A 100 -4.75 -6.14 6.48
N ASN A 101 -4.57 -7.11 7.38
CA ASN A 101 -3.46 -7.11 8.34
C ASN A 101 -2.09 -7.13 7.65
N VAL A 102 -1.94 -7.91 6.57
CA VAL A 102 -0.71 -7.94 5.76
C VAL A 102 -0.49 -6.60 5.05
N GLN A 103 -1.57 -5.99 4.52
CA GLN A 103 -1.51 -4.68 3.89
C GLN A 103 -1.07 -3.59 4.88
N ASP A 104 -1.61 -3.60 6.10
CA ASP A 104 -1.31 -2.60 7.12
C ASP A 104 0.13 -2.71 7.61
N GLU A 105 0.66 -3.93 7.74
CA GLU A 105 2.08 -4.16 8.00
C GLU A 105 2.96 -3.65 6.84
N ALA A 106 2.59 -3.96 5.59
CA ALA A 106 3.31 -3.48 4.42
C ALA A 106 3.34 -1.94 4.36
N LYS A 107 2.21 -1.27 4.63
CA LYS A 107 2.15 0.19 4.71
C LYS A 107 3.07 0.75 5.79
N LYS A 108 3.06 0.18 7.01
CA LYS A 108 3.92 0.62 8.12
C LYS A 108 5.41 0.50 7.80
N LYS A 109 5.79 -0.53 7.04
CA LYS A 109 7.18 -0.82 6.65
C LYS A 109 7.58 -0.22 5.29
N GLY A 110 6.67 0.42 4.56
CA GLY A 110 6.92 0.90 3.20
C GLY A 110 7.16 -0.21 2.18
N LEU A 111 6.57 -1.40 2.38
CA LEU A 111 6.74 -2.57 1.52
C LEU A 111 5.64 -2.69 0.44
N PRO A 112 5.90 -3.44 -0.65
CA PRO A 112 4.90 -3.68 -1.70
C PRO A 112 3.63 -4.40 -1.22
N TRP A 113 2.52 -4.14 -1.90
CA TRP A 113 1.21 -4.73 -1.56
C TRP A 113 0.93 -6.06 -2.26
N SER A 114 1.88 -6.57 -3.06
CA SER A 114 1.70 -7.75 -3.90
C SER A 114 1.21 -8.97 -3.11
N ILE A 115 1.72 -9.21 -1.90
CA ILE A 115 1.26 -10.31 -1.05
C ILE A 115 -0.16 -10.02 -0.56
N ALA A 116 -0.42 -8.82 -0.05
CA ALA A 116 -1.72 -8.48 0.54
C ALA A 116 -2.88 -8.53 -0.46
N LYS A 117 -2.61 -8.26 -1.73
CA LYS A 117 -3.60 -8.21 -2.82
C LYS A 117 -3.53 -9.42 -3.77
N GLY A 118 -2.47 -10.21 -3.76
CA GLY A 118 -2.16 -11.16 -4.84
C GLY A 118 -2.20 -12.64 -4.49
N PHE A 119 -2.79 -13.03 -3.35
CA PHE A 119 -3.03 -14.46 -3.08
C PHE A 119 -3.92 -15.08 -4.17
N ASP A 120 -3.77 -16.40 -4.37
CA ASP A 120 -4.71 -17.15 -5.19
C ASP A 120 -6.14 -16.94 -4.70
N THR A 121 -7.10 -16.91 -5.62
CA THR A 121 -8.54 -16.66 -5.35
C THR A 121 -8.91 -15.27 -4.83
N PHE A 122 -7.96 -14.33 -4.68
CA PHE A 122 -8.25 -12.97 -4.19
C PHE A 122 -8.89 -12.03 -5.21
N LEU A 123 -9.33 -12.54 -6.35
CA LEU A 123 -10.12 -11.80 -7.32
C LEU A 123 -11.28 -12.64 -7.86
N PRO A 124 -12.34 -12.88 -7.06
CA PRO A 124 -13.62 -13.32 -7.58
C PRO A 124 -14.12 -12.33 -8.64
N ILE A 125 -14.51 -12.86 -9.79
CA ILE A 125 -15.12 -12.07 -10.87
C ILE A 125 -16.45 -12.71 -11.31
N SER A 126 -17.35 -11.89 -11.83
CA SER A 126 -18.59 -12.34 -12.47
C SER A 126 -18.33 -12.97 -13.84
N GLN A 127 -19.41 -13.29 -14.54
CA GLN A 127 -19.31 -13.49 -15.98
C GLN A 127 -19.00 -12.18 -16.69
N GLU A 128 -18.50 -12.31 -17.92
CA GLU A 128 -18.26 -11.18 -18.80
C GLU A 128 -19.60 -10.51 -19.15
N ILE A 129 -19.70 -9.22 -18.84
CA ILE A 129 -20.86 -8.38 -19.13
C ILE A 129 -20.57 -7.65 -20.45
N ALA A 130 -21.41 -7.88 -21.46
CA ALA A 130 -21.27 -7.19 -22.74
C ALA A 130 -21.35 -5.67 -22.56
N LYS A 131 -20.51 -4.92 -23.29
CA LYS A 131 -20.45 -3.46 -23.19
C LYS A 131 -21.81 -2.77 -23.37
N SER A 132 -22.66 -3.30 -24.25
CA SER A 132 -24.01 -2.79 -24.49
C SER A 132 -24.97 -2.89 -23.30
N ARG A 133 -24.68 -3.75 -22.31
CA ARG A 133 -25.47 -3.90 -21.09
C ARG A 133 -25.19 -2.79 -20.07
N ILE A 134 -24.04 -2.13 -20.19
CA ILE A 134 -23.63 -0.98 -19.37
C ILE A 134 -23.26 0.18 -20.32
N PRO A 135 -24.27 0.87 -20.90
CA PRO A 135 -24.03 1.96 -21.84
C PRO A 135 -23.28 3.13 -21.20
N ASN A 136 -23.51 3.38 -19.91
CA ASN A 136 -22.80 4.36 -19.12
C ASN A 136 -22.11 3.69 -17.92
N PRO A 137 -20.80 3.38 -17.97
CA PRO A 137 -20.08 2.75 -16.86
C PRO A 137 -19.85 3.70 -15.67
N HIS A 138 -20.25 4.96 -15.81
CA HIS A 138 -20.25 5.97 -14.77
C HIS A 138 -21.60 6.09 -14.05
N ASP A 139 -22.57 5.23 -14.34
CA ASP A 139 -23.89 5.19 -13.70
C ASP A 139 -24.37 3.73 -13.47
N ALA A 140 -23.44 2.85 -13.12
CA ALA A 140 -23.75 1.52 -12.61
C ALA A 140 -23.86 1.55 -11.08
N PHE A 141 -24.75 0.72 -10.52
CA PHE A 141 -24.90 0.57 -9.07
C PHE A 141 -24.35 -0.78 -8.64
N LEU A 142 -23.38 -0.78 -7.73
CA LEU A 142 -22.69 -1.99 -7.25
C LEU A 142 -23.23 -2.35 -5.87
N ARG A 143 -23.51 -3.64 -5.65
CA ARG A 143 -23.92 -4.18 -4.35
C ARG A 143 -23.03 -5.33 -3.93
N LEU A 144 -22.82 -5.45 -2.62
CA LEU A 144 -22.25 -6.63 -1.99
C LEU A 144 -22.90 -6.89 -0.64
N SER A 145 -23.31 -8.14 -0.42
CA SER A 145 -23.80 -8.66 0.85
C SER A 145 -22.96 -9.83 1.34
N VAL A 146 -22.94 -10.01 2.67
CA VAL A 146 -22.36 -11.18 3.34
C VAL A 146 -23.48 -11.86 4.12
N GLY A 147 -23.84 -13.08 3.71
CA GLY A 147 -25.07 -13.73 4.14
C GLY A 147 -26.29 -12.89 3.73
N GLN A 148 -27.10 -12.48 4.70
CA GLN A 148 -28.29 -11.63 4.48
C GLN A 148 -28.03 -10.13 4.67
N ASN A 149 -26.82 -9.73 5.08
CA ASN A 149 -26.53 -8.35 5.41
C ASN A 149 -25.91 -7.64 4.20
N GLU A 150 -26.58 -6.62 3.67
CA GLU A 150 -25.97 -5.70 2.71
C GLU A 150 -24.83 -4.93 3.40
N ARG A 151 -23.69 -4.84 2.71
CA ARG A 151 -22.45 -4.26 3.25
C ARG A 151 -21.96 -3.10 2.42
N GLN A 152 -22.02 -3.23 1.10
CA GLN A 152 -21.67 -2.19 0.15
C GLN A 152 -22.82 -2.02 -0.83
N ALA A 153 -23.18 -0.77 -1.10
CA ALA A 153 -24.24 -0.41 -2.03
C ALA A 153 -24.00 1.03 -2.50
N ASP A 154 -23.43 1.19 -3.68
CA ASP A 154 -23.13 2.54 -4.18
C ASP A 154 -22.99 2.64 -5.70
N SER A 155 -23.05 3.87 -6.22
CA SER A 155 -22.96 4.17 -7.65
C SER A 155 -21.53 4.46 -8.10
N THR A 156 -21.16 3.97 -9.28
CA THR A 156 -19.91 4.33 -9.99
C THR A 156 -19.83 5.81 -10.37
N SER A 157 -20.93 6.56 -10.26
CA SER A 157 -20.92 8.01 -10.43
C SER A 157 -20.07 8.74 -9.39
N LEU A 158 -19.85 8.12 -8.23
CA LEU A 158 -19.08 8.66 -7.11
C LEU A 158 -17.55 8.43 -7.23
N MET A 159 -17.08 7.87 -8.35
CA MET A 159 -15.65 7.75 -8.60
C MET A 159 -14.98 9.14 -8.62
N LEU A 160 -13.92 9.29 -7.84
CA LEU A 160 -13.11 10.50 -7.78
C LEU A 160 -12.30 10.71 -9.06
N TYR A 161 -11.68 9.63 -9.54
CA TYR A 161 -10.95 9.57 -10.81
C TYR A 161 -11.79 8.78 -11.80
N ARG A 162 -12.27 9.43 -12.86
CA ARG A 162 -13.10 8.78 -13.89
C ARG A 162 -12.27 7.84 -14.75
N ILE A 163 -12.94 6.94 -15.49
CA ILE A 163 -12.30 5.89 -16.27
C ILE A 163 -11.28 6.46 -17.27
N PRO A 164 -11.55 7.54 -18.02
CA PRO A 164 -10.55 8.13 -18.93
C PRO A 164 -9.26 8.55 -18.22
N GLN A 165 -9.37 9.15 -17.03
CA GLN A 165 -8.23 9.56 -16.22
C GLN A 165 -7.42 8.36 -15.73
N GLN A 166 -8.10 7.30 -15.27
CA GLN A 166 -7.46 6.07 -14.83
C GLN A 166 -6.69 5.41 -15.97
N LEU A 167 -7.33 5.20 -17.13
CA LEU A 167 -6.69 4.59 -18.30
C LEU A 167 -5.53 5.45 -18.83
N ALA A 168 -5.67 6.77 -18.85
CA ALA A 168 -4.61 7.69 -19.23
C ALA A 168 -3.39 7.57 -18.31
N GLN A 169 -3.59 7.58 -16.99
CA GLN A 169 -2.48 7.48 -16.04
C GLN A 169 -1.79 6.12 -16.07
N ILE A 170 -2.56 5.04 -16.16
CA ILE A 170 -1.99 3.70 -16.30
C ILE A 170 -1.19 3.61 -17.60
N SER A 171 -1.78 4.02 -18.73
CA SER A 171 -1.19 3.85 -20.06
C SER A 171 0.05 4.70 -20.33
N ARG A 172 0.30 5.74 -19.53
CA ARG A 172 1.57 6.51 -19.49
C ARG A 172 2.74 5.75 -18.86
N VAL A 173 2.43 4.82 -17.96
CA VAL A 173 3.44 4.02 -17.24
C VAL A 173 3.56 2.63 -17.85
N MET A 174 2.43 1.98 -18.13
CA MET A 174 2.33 0.61 -18.60
C MET A 174 1.27 0.53 -19.70
N THR A 175 1.65 0.11 -20.90
CA THR A 175 0.68 -0.13 -21.99
C THR A 175 -0.37 -1.14 -21.54
N LEU A 176 -1.65 -0.79 -21.68
CA LEU A 176 -2.77 -1.71 -21.50
C LEU A 176 -2.96 -2.48 -22.80
N GLU A 177 -3.00 -3.80 -22.72
CA GLU A 177 -3.12 -4.69 -23.86
C GLU A 177 -4.47 -5.39 -23.84
N LYS A 178 -4.87 -5.96 -24.98
CA LYS A 178 -6.10 -6.74 -25.06
C LYS A 178 -6.08 -7.89 -24.05
N GLY A 179 -7.16 -8.01 -23.28
CA GLY A 179 -7.34 -9.01 -22.22
C GLY A 179 -6.93 -8.53 -20.82
N ASP A 180 -6.23 -7.40 -20.71
CA ASP A 180 -5.94 -6.82 -19.39
C ASP A 180 -7.23 -6.38 -18.68
N ILE A 181 -7.17 -6.36 -17.36
CA ILE A 181 -8.27 -5.94 -16.51
C ILE A 181 -7.87 -4.69 -15.74
N VAL A 182 -8.77 -3.71 -15.66
CA VAL A 182 -8.62 -2.54 -14.80
C VAL A 182 -9.74 -2.53 -13.77
N LEU A 183 -9.42 -2.63 -12.48
CA LEU A 183 -10.38 -2.46 -11.38
C LEU A 183 -10.40 -0.98 -10.95
N THR A 184 -11.60 -0.46 -10.76
CA THR A 184 -11.88 0.98 -10.70
C THR A 184 -12.07 1.52 -9.28
N GLY A 185 -11.78 0.72 -8.26
CA GLY A 185 -11.90 1.07 -6.85
C GLY A 185 -13.24 0.66 -6.25
N THR A 186 -13.25 0.53 -4.92
CA THR A 186 -14.41 0.12 -4.13
C THR A 186 -15.12 1.31 -3.47
N PRO A 187 -16.46 1.27 -3.32
CA PRO A 187 -17.19 2.18 -2.45
C PRO A 187 -16.95 1.85 -0.96
N LYS A 188 -17.58 2.64 -0.08
CA LYS A 188 -17.56 2.44 1.38
C LYS A 188 -18.16 1.09 1.81
N GLY A 189 -17.98 0.75 3.08
CA GLY A 189 -18.55 -0.45 3.70
C GLY A 189 -17.65 -1.66 3.58
N VAL A 190 -16.34 -1.44 3.46
CA VAL A 190 -15.35 -2.52 3.36
C VAL A 190 -15.27 -3.25 4.70
N GLY A 191 -15.45 -4.57 4.66
CA GLY A 191 -15.54 -5.36 5.88
C GLY A 191 -14.84 -6.71 5.79
N GLN A 192 -14.71 -7.34 6.95
CA GLN A 192 -14.05 -8.64 7.09
C GLN A 192 -15.02 -9.79 6.76
N VAL A 193 -14.49 -10.86 6.18
CA VAL A 193 -15.15 -12.17 6.02
C VAL A 193 -14.35 -13.29 6.68
N LYS A 194 -15.05 -14.36 7.04
CA LYS A 194 -14.52 -15.55 7.69
C LYS A 194 -14.88 -16.80 6.89
N ALA A 195 -14.18 -17.90 7.17
CA ALA A 195 -14.55 -19.19 6.60
C ALA A 195 -16.01 -19.54 6.95
N GLY A 196 -16.76 -20.04 5.98
CA GLY A 196 -18.19 -20.30 6.04
C GLY A 196 -19.08 -19.12 5.63
N ASP A 197 -18.53 -17.91 5.49
CA ASP A 197 -19.30 -16.79 4.94
C ASP A 197 -19.54 -16.98 3.43
N VAL A 198 -20.71 -16.54 2.97
CA VAL A 198 -21.03 -16.47 1.53
C VAL A 198 -21.22 -15.02 1.13
N MET A 199 -20.41 -14.57 0.18
CA MET A 199 -20.50 -13.24 -0.42
C MET A 199 -21.39 -13.30 -1.65
N ARG A 200 -22.29 -12.32 -1.78
CA ARG A 200 -23.08 -12.10 -2.99
C ARG A 200 -22.87 -10.69 -3.48
N ALA A 201 -22.54 -10.53 -4.75
CA ALA A 201 -22.38 -9.23 -5.37
C ALA A 201 -23.20 -9.14 -6.65
N SER A 202 -23.71 -7.95 -6.94
CA SER A 202 -24.47 -7.69 -8.16
C SER A 202 -24.23 -6.26 -8.66
N ILE A 203 -24.63 -6.05 -9.92
CA ILE A 203 -24.53 -4.78 -10.62
C ILE A 203 -25.87 -4.47 -11.28
N GLU A 204 -26.33 -3.24 -11.10
CA GLU A 204 -27.57 -2.73 -11.68
C GLU A 204 -27.27 -1.55 -12.62
N VAL A 205 -28.06 -1.44 -13.68
CA VAL A 205 -28.09 -0.27 -14.57
C VAL A 205 -29.54 0.13 -14.78
N GLY A 206 -29.85 1.41 -14.53
CA GLY A 206 -31.24 1.91 -14.63
C GLY A 206 -32.22 1.19 -13.71
N GLY A 207 -31.75 0.77 -12.52
CA GLY A 207 -32.55 0.02 -11.53
C GLY A 207 -32.86 -1.44 -11.91
N LYS A 208 -32.17 -1.99 -12.92
CA LYS A 208 -32.30 -3.40 -13.32
C LYS A 208 -30.97 -4.11 -13.13
N GLU A 209 -31.02 -5.22 -12.42
CA GLU A 209 -29.86 -6.07 -12.21
C GLU A 209 -29.44 -6.78 -13.52
N ILE A 210 -28.13 -6.87 -13.73
CA ILE A 210 -27.53 -7.60 -14.85
C ILE A 210 -27.14 -9.00 -14.36
N GLU A 211 -27.80 -10.02 -14.89
CA GLU A 211 -27.63 -11.42 -14.48
C GLU A 211 -26.17 -11.90 -14.62
N GLU A 212 -25.51 -11.52 -15.72
CA GLU A 212 -24.11 -11.88 -15.99
C GLU A 212 -23.15 -11.30 -14.95
N GLY A 213 -23.53 -10.21 -14.29
CA GLY A 213 -22.76 -9.55 -13.25
C GLY A 213 -22.92 -10.11 -11.85
N ARG A 214 -23.74 -11.16 -11.66
CA ARG A 214 -23.90 -11.82 -10.36
C ARG A 214 -22.65 -12.58 -9.96
N ILE A 215 -22.28 -12.44 -8.69
CA ILE A 215 -21.27 -13.26 -8.01
C ILE A 215 -21.94 -13.88 -6.79
N GLU A 216 -21.74 -15.18 -6.61
CA GLU A 216 -22.00 -15.88 -5.35
C GLU A 216 -20.79 -16.76 -5.06
N VAL A 217 -20.12 -16.53 -3.93
CA VAL A 217 -18.89 -17.24 -3.60
C VAL A 217 -18.75 -17.45 -2.09
N GLU A 218 -18.43 -18.69 -1.71
CA GLU A 218 -18.13 -19.08 -0.34
C GLU A 218 -16.67 -18.72 0.00
N VAL A 219 -16.42 -18.39 1.27
CA VAL A 219 -15.07 -18.26 1.83
C VAL A 219 -14.73 -19.53 2.59
N GLN A 220 -13.57 -20.12 2.30
CA GLN A 220 -13.04 -21.27 3.02
C GLN A 220 -11.63 -20.97 3.52
N ASP A 221 -11.21 -21.65 4.59
CA ASP A 221 -9.82 -21.55 5.03
C ASP A 221 -8.90 -22.30 4.06
N ARG A 222 -7.79 -21.66 3.70
CA ARG A 222 -6.77 -22.23 2.85
C ARG A 222 -5.97 -23.25 3.64
N GLU A 223 -5.93 -24.49 3.16
CA GLU A 223 -4.91 -25.44 3.58
C GLU A 223 -3.54 -25.07 2.99
N GLY A 224 -2.50 -25.09 3.80
CA GLY A 224 -1.15 -24.81 3.34
C GLY A 224 -0.19 -24.37 4.44
N ARG A 225 1.05 -24.10 4.03
CA ARG A 225 2.15 -23.69 4.91
C ARG A 225 2.33 -22.18 5.02
N PHE A 226 1.39 -21.39 4.50
CA PHE A 226 1.53 -19.94 4.60
C PHE A 226 1.56 -19.54 6.08
N PRO A 227 2.62 -18.84 6.54
CA PRO A 227 2.82 -18.52 7.93
C PRO A 227 1.66 -17.69 8.49
N VAL A 228 1.32 -17.92 9.77
CA VAL A 228 0.41 -17.03 10.50
C VAL A 228 1.10 -15.68 10.62
N CYS A 229 0.35 -14.56 10.60
CA CYS A 229 0.87 -13.19 10.53
C CYS A 229 1.98 -12.81 11.55
N GLN A 230 2.21 -13.60 12.62
CA GLN A 230 3.37 -13.45 13.51
C GLN A 230 4.70 -13.84 12.84
N ASP A 231 4.67 -14.77 11.88
CA ASP A 231 5.85 -15.36 11.25
C ASP A 231 6.23 -14.68 9.92
N ILE A 232 5.41 -13.78 9.35
CA ILE A 232 5.78 -13.06 8.10
C ILE A 232 6.88 -12.02 8.39
N ALA A 233 6.79 -11.34 9.54
CA ALA A 233 7.88 -10.50 10.03
C ALA A 233 9.16 -11.31 10.25
N MET A 234 9.01 -12.56 10.72
CA MET A 234 10.09 -13.51 10.95
C MET A 234 10.69 -14.05 9.65
N PHE A 235 9.87 -14.31 8.61
CA PHE A 235 10.36 -14.72 7.29
C PHE A 235 11.19 -13.62 6.62
N ALA A 236 10.78 -12.36 6.79
CA ALA A 236 11.54 -11.21 6.29
C ALA A 236 12.85 -10.99 7.08
N SER A 237 12.89 -11.32 8.38
CA SER A 237 14.13 -11.28 9.16
C SER A 237 15.03 -12.49 8.88
N ASP A 238 14.48 -13.70 8.77
CA ASP A 238 15.22 -14.93 8.48
C ASP A 238 15.88 -14.89 7.10
N PHE A 239 15.21 -14.28 6.10
CA PHE A 239 15.81 -14.05 4.79
C PHE A 239 16.96 -13.04 4.84
N LYS A 240 16.86 -12.06 5.76
CA LYS A 240 17.92 -11.09 6.03
C LYS A 240 19.10 -11.78 6.72
N ASP A 241 18.85 -12.59 7.73
CA ASP A 241 19.87 -13.32 8.48
C ASP A 241 20.57 -14.40 7.62
N GLN A 242 19.85 -15.07 6.72
CA GLN A 242 20.44 -16.00 5.75
C GLN A 242 21.30 -15.28 4.70
N MET A 243 20.87 -14.11 4.20
CA MET A 243 21.69 -13.28 3.30
C MET A 243 22.98 -12.80 3.98
N PHE A 244 22.91 -12.35 5.24
CA PHE A 244 24.06 -11.84 5.98
C PHE A 244 24.97 -12.94 6.55
N SER A 245 24.48 -14.18 6.74
CA SER A 245 25.34 -15.31 7.15
C SER A 245 26.21 -15.86 6.00
N SER A 246 25.81 -15.67 4.74
CA SER A 246 26.57 -16.17 3.57
C SER A 246 27.77 -15.30 3.17
N THR A 247 28.03 -14.20 3.87
CA THR A 247 29.19 -13.32 3.62
C THR A 247 30.25 -13.33 4.72
N GLN A 248 30.12 -14.14 5.77
CA GLN A 248 31.19 -14.31 6.77
C GLN A 248 31.98 -15.59 6.52
N THR A 249 32.83 -15.57 5.49
CA THR A 249 34.04 -16.41 5.52
C THR A 249 35.11 -15.63 6.27
N SER A 250 35.57 -16.21 7.38
CA SER A 250 36.76 -15.87 8.17
C SER A 250 36.91 -14.43 8.66
N LEU A 251 36.59 -14.22 9.94
CA LEU A 251 37.52 -13.56 10.87
C LEU A 251 37.23 -14.10 12.27
N ASP A 252 38.17 -14.91 12.72
CA ASP A 252 38.23 -15.57 14.02
C ASP A 252 38.46 -14.53 15.12
N LEU A 253 37.51 -14.38 16.04
CA LEU A 253 37.71 -13.71 17.31
C LEU A 253 36.99 -14.49 18.41
N SER A 254 37.65 -15.57 18.84
CA SER A 254 37.46 -16.20 20.12
C SER A 254 37.68 -15.18 21.27
N THR A 255 36.61 -14.63 21.84
CA THR A 255 36.45 -14.28 23.27
C THR A 255 35.20 -13.43 23.49
N CYS A 256 34.16 -13.98 24.11
CA CYS A 256 33.73 -13.54 25.44
C CYS A 256 32.53 -14.38 25.92
N LYS A 257 32.67 -14.93 27.13
CA LYS A 257 31.68 -15.72 27.84
C LYS A 257 30.58 -14.84 28.43
N SER A 258 29.38 -15.43 28.48
CA SER A 258 28.34 -15.26 29.51
C SER A 258 27.80 -13.86 29.81
N GLN A 259 26.48 -13.69 29.67
CA GLN A 259 25.59 -13.40 30.81
C GLN A 259 24.11 -13.47 30.39
N ARG A 260 23.31 -14.14 31.24
CA ARG A 260 21.85 -14.07 31.28
C ARG A 260 21.44 -12.71 31.87
N PHE A 261 20.36 -12.08 31.39
CA PHE A 261 19.38 -11.28 32.17
C PHE A 261 18.16 -11.06 31.23
N SER A 262 17.01 -11.67 31.52
CA SER A 262 15.87 -11.22 32.37
C SER A 262 15.02 -10.10 31.75
N GLN A 263 13.72 -10.38 31.69
CA GLN A 263 12.62 -9.49 31.32
C GLN A 263 12.67 -8.13 32.03
N THR A 264 12.51 -7.02 31.29
CA THR A 264 11.94 -5.78 31.82
C THR A 264 11.28 -4.91 30.73
N SER A 265 10.00 -4.59 30.98
CA SER A 265 9.18 -3.42 30.63
C SER A 265 9.44 -2.57 29.37
N ILE A 266 8.39 -2.44 28.54
CA ILE A 266 8.22 -1.51 27.42
C ILE A 266 8.03 -0.06 27.95
N PRO A 267 8.70 0.98 27.40
CA PRO A 267 8.49 2.36 27.85
C PRO A 267 7.20 2.99 27.29
N SER A 268 6.65 3.96 28.02
CA SER A 268 5.38 4.61 27.72
C SER A 268 5.41 5.54 26.50
N ALA A 269 4.22 5.76 25.92
CA ALA A 269 4.01 6.48 24.65
C ALA A 269 4.51 7.94 24.62
N SER A 270 4.78 8.59 25.76
CA SER A 270 5.26 9.98 25.78
C SER A 270 6.74 10.11 25.37
N ALA A 271 7.57 9.09 25.64
CA ALA A 271 8.98 9.09 25.25
C ALA A 271 9.17 8.94 23.73
N MET A 272 8.26 8.22 23.05
CA MET A 272 8.27 8.07 21.59
C MET A 272 7.90 9.36 20.85
N ALA A 273 7.01 10.17 21.42
CA ALA A 273 6.59 11.43 20.82
C ALA A 273 7.69 12.50 20.84
N GLN A 274 8.52 12.54 21.89
CA GLN A 274 9.64 13.47 21.98
C GLN A 274 10.75 13.17 20.97
N GLY A 275 11.09 11.89 20.77
CA GLY A 275 12.10 11.48 19.78
C GLY A 275 11.70 11.75 18.32
N HIS A 276 10.40 11.71 18.02
CA HIS A 276 9.89 12.00 16.67
C HIS A 276 9.98 13.50 16.32
N ASN A 277 9.76 14.38 17.30
CA ASN A 277 9.91 15.83 17.12
C ASN A 277 11.39 16.25 16.98
N GLU A 278 12.30 15.60 17.69
CA GLU A 278 13.75 15.82 17.54
C GLU A 278 14.26 15.33 16.16
N ALA A 279 13.68 14.25 15.60
CA ALA A 279 13.98 13.77 14.25
C ALA A 279 13.47 14.70 13.13
N LEU A 280 12.31 15.34 13.31
CA LEU A 280 11.78 16.34 12.37
C LEU A 280 12.64 17.62 12.34
N ALA A 281 13.20 18.02 13.48
CA ALA A 281 14.12 19.15 13.55
C ALA A 281 15.42 18.88 12.75
N LEU A 282 15.95 17.65 12.79
CA LEU A 282 17.13 17.23 12.02
C LEU A 282 16.90 17.27 10.50
N VAL A 283 15.71 16.91 10.03
CA VAL A 283 15.34 16.96 8.60
C VAL A 283 15.23 18.41 8.11
N ASN A 284 14.71 19.31 8.94
CA ASN A 284 14.58 20.73 8.57
C ASN A 284 15.93 21.46 8.52
N VAL A 285 16.87 21.12 9.42
CA VAL A 285 18.23 21.68 9.37
C VAL A 285 18.98 21.21 8.12
N HIS A 286 18.81 19.94 7.71
CA HIS A 286 19.40 19.42 6.47
C HIS A 286 18.88 20.13 5.21
N LYS A 287 17.59 20.48 5.16
CA LYS A 287 16.99 21.23 4.04
C LYS A 287 17.50 22.66 3.92
N ASN A 288 17.69 23.35 5.06
CA ASN A 288 18.20 24.72 5.06
C ASN A 288 19.68 24.81 4.66
N ILE A 289 20.49 23.78 4.94
CA ILE A 289 21.92 23.76 4.60
C ILE A 289 22.17 23.35 3.14
N THR A 290 21.32 22.49 2.56
CA THR A 290 21.56 21.90 1.22
C THR A 290 20.91 22.65 0.06
N GLY A 291 20.12 23.70 0.33
CA GLY A 291 19.58 24.60 -0.69
C GLY A 291 18.71 23.94 -1.77
N SER A 292 18.19 22.74 -1.53
CA SER A 292 17.39 22.02 -2.52
C SER A 292 15.90 22.39 -2.42
N ASP A 293 15.55 23.58 -2.89
CA ASP A 293 14.28 23.84 -3.58
C ASP A 293 14.43 25.09 -4.47
N SER A 294 14.50 24.86 -5.79
CA SER A 294 14.36 25.90 -6.79
C SER A 294 12.88 26.11 -7.10
N THR A 295 12.28 27.19 -6.57
CA THR A 295 11.48 28.18 -7.32
C THR A 295 11.14 29.38 -6.42
N GLU A 296 11.25 30.57 -7.00
CA GLU A 296 11.39 31.91 -6.41
C GLU A 296 10.25 32.41 -5.49
N SER A 297 10.62 33.09 -4.39
CA SER A 297 10.26 34.50 -4.13
C SER A 297 11.15 35.06 -3.01
N GLY A 298 11.77 36.22 -3.23
CA GLY A 298 12.98 36.65 -2.52
C GLY A 298 12.80 37.25 -1.13
N SER A 299 13.86 37.15 -0.32
CA SER A 299 14.55 38.28 0.33
C SER A 299 15.74 37.79 1.20
N ALA A 300 16.84 38.53 1.13
CA ALA A 300 17.97 38.59 2.07
C ALA A 300 18.71 37.29 2.45
N LEU A 301 19.73 36.93 1.65
CA LEU A 301 20.86 36.11 2.13
C LEU A 301 22.01 37.06 2.49
N ALA A 302 22.32 37.14 3.78
CA ALA A 302 23.52 37.77 4.30
C ALA A 302 24.75 36.92 3.94
N ASP A 303 25.81 37.59 3.50
CA ASP A 303 27.07 37.06 2.99
C ASP A 303 27.80 36.24 4.07
N LYS A 304 27.73 34.90 4.03
CA LYS A 304 28.50 33.99 4.91
C LYS A 304 29.77 33.52 4.21
N SER A 305 30.88 33.47 4.94
CA SER A 305 32.20 33.17 4.34
C SER A 305 32.39 31.67 4.07
N PRO A 306 33.22 31.27 3.09
CA PRO A 306 33.47 29.85 2.77
C PRO A 306 34.09 29.02 3.91
N ALA A 307 34.60 29.68 4.96
CA ALA A 307 35.12 29.02 6.16
C ALA A 307 34.00 28.58 7.11
N ASP A 308 32.88 29.31 7.13
CA ASP A 308 31.71 29.01 7.96
C ASP A 308 30.98 27.76 7.44
N ASP A 309 30.87 27.61 6.12
CA ASP A 309 30.26 26.43 5.48
C ASP A 309 30.99 25.12 5.79
N LYS A 310 32.33 25.15 5.89
CA LYS A 310 33.13 23.95 6.23
C LYS A 310 33.02 23.59 7.71
N ALA A 311 32.88 24.59 8.59
CA ALA A 311 32.67 24.36 10.02
C ALA A 311 31.27 23.76 10.27
N ASP A 312 30.25 24.27 9.59
CA ASP A 312 28.87 23.78 9.72
C ASP A 312 28.69 22.40 9.11
N LEU A 313 29.36 22.11 7.99
CA LEU A 313 29.38 20.74 7.43
C LEU A 313 30.08 19.74 8.37
N ARG A 314 31.13 20.17 9.08
CA ARG A 314 31.82 19.31 10.06
C ARG A 314 30.93 19.02 11.27
N ARG A 315 30.25 20.04 11.78
CA ARG A 315 29.28 19.93 12.90
C ARG A 315 28.07 19.08 12.54
N ALA A 316 27.55 19.21 11.32
CA ALA A 316 26.44 18.39 10.83
C ALA A 316 26.81 16.90 10.75
N LYS A 317 28.04 16.58 10.36
CA LYS A 317 28.55 15.20 10.37
C LYS A 317 28.68 14.63 11.78
N GLU A 318 29.23 15.41 12.71
CA GLU A 318 29.34 15.04 14.13
C GLU A 318 27.95 14.75 14.75
N LEU A 319 26.94 15.54 14.37
CA LEU A 319 25.55 15.38 14.80
C LEU A 319 24.92 14.07 14.31
N VAL A 320 25.21 13.68 13.06
CA VAL A 320 24.74 12.42 12.47
C VAL A 320 25.41 11.24 13.19
N GLU A 321 26.71 11.29 13.44
CA GLU A 321 27.43 10.23 14.16
C GLU A 321 26.89 10.06 15.59
N LEU A 322 26.73 11.16 16.35
CA LEU A 322 26.14 11.14 17.69
C LEU A 322 24.70 10.60 17.69
N HIS A 323 23.90 10.91 16.67
CA HIS A 323 22.54 10.36 16.54
C HIS A 323 22.55 8.84 16.38
N TYR A 324 23.46 8.29 15.57
CA TYR A 324 23.59 6.85 15.40
C TYR A 324 24.15 6.18 16.65
N GLU A 325 25.06 6.84 17.36
CA GLU A 325 25.60 6.34 18.63
C GLU A 325 24.52 6.24 19.72
N VAL A 326 23.65 7.26 19.84
CA VAL A 326 22.48 7.24 20.73
C VAL A 326 21.53 6.10 20.37
N LYS A 327 21.26 5.88 19.07
CA LYS A 327 20.41 4.77 18.62
C LYS A 327 21.03 3.40 18.94
N ALA A 328 22.33 3.24 18.75
CA ALA A 328 23.03 2.00 19.04
C ALA A 328 23.04 1.69 20.54
N ARG A 329 23.32 2.70 21.39
CA ARG A 329 23.28 2.55 22.86
C ARG A 329 21.87 2.27 23.38
N HIS A 330 20.83 2.85 22.76
CA HIS A 330 19.44 2.55 23.09
C HIS A 330 19.03 1.12 22.70
N ALA A 331 19.53 0.61 21.58
CA ALA A 331 19.26 -0.76 21.12
C ALA A 331 19.94 -1.81 22.02
N ASN A 332 21.06 -1.47 22.65
CA ASN A 332 21.84 -2.37 23.52
C ASN A 332 21.45 -2.30 25.01
N GLY A 333 20.43 -1.52 25.38
CA GLY A 333 19.93 -1.45 26.77
C GLY A 333 20.86 -0.74 27.75
N THR A 334 21.73 0.15 27.26
CA THR A 334 22.70 0.92 28.08
C THR A 334 21.97 1.86 29.06
N VAL A 335 22.57 2.10 30.24
CA VAL A 335 21.95 2.78 31.40
C VAL A 335 21.59 4.25 31.08
N ASP A 336 20.48 4.75 31.63
CA ASP A 336 19.88 6.06 31.32
C ASP A 336 20.83 7.27 31.41
N GLU A 337 21.84 7.22 32.28
CA GLU A 337 22.82 8.31 32.47
C GLU A 337 23.71 8.54 31.24
N GLU A 338 24.22 7.48 30.62
CA GLU A 338 25.07 7.59 29.42
C GLU A 338 24.27 8.05 28.19
N LEU A 339 23.00 7.61 28.11
CA LEU A 339 22.08 8.04 27.08
C LEU A 339 21.67 9.51 27.27
N SER A 340 21.52 9.95 28.51
CA SER A 340 21.26 11.34 28.87
C SER A 340 22.43 12.23 28.45
N GLN A 341 23.67 11.81 28.71
CA GLN A 341 24.86 12.56 28.31
C GLN A 341 24.96 12.69 26.79
N ALA A 342 24.78 11.59 26.03
CA ALA A 342 24.81 11.64 24.58
C ALA A 342 23.69 12.52 23.97
N ARG A 343 22.51 12.55 24.59
CA ARG A 343 21.43 13.49 24.22
C ARG A 343 21.78 14.95 24.52
N GLN A 344 22.50 15.22 25.60
CA GLN A 344 22.98 16.57 25.91
C GLN A 344 24.02 17.04 24.89
N ASP A 345 24.89 16.16 24.42
CA ASP A 345 25.88 16.48 23.39
C ASP A 345 25.22 16.81 22.04
N VAL A 346 24.20 16.04 21.63
CA VAL A 346 23.38 16.37 20.45
C VAL A 346 22.74 17.76 20.59
N ARG A 347 22.16 18.07 21.76
CA ARG A 347 21.55 19.39 22.02
C ARG A 347 22.56 20.54 22.08
N ARG A 348 23.82 20.26 22.42
CA ARG A 348 24.90 21.24 22.38
C ARG A 348 25.24 21.60 20.93
N VAL A 349 25.49 20.60 20.09
CA VAL A 349 25.85 20.83 18.67
C VAL A 349 24.68 21.49 17.91
N LEU A 350 23.43 21.11 18.19
CA LEU A 350 22.26 21.78 17.61
C LEU A 350 22.15 23.25 18.01
N ARG A 351 22.49 23.59 19.26
CA ARG A 351 22.50 25.00 19.70
C ARG A 351 23.59 25.80 19.00
N GLU A 352 24.79 25.24 18.88
CA GLU A 352 25.92 25.86 18.17
C GLU A 352 25.60 26.11 16.69
N LEU A 353 24.87 25.20 16.02
CA LEU A 353 24.39 25.39 14.64
C LEU A 353 23.25 26.41 14.52
N SER A 354 22.48 26.65 15.59
CA SER A 354 21.35 27.59 15.56
C SER A 354 21.74 29.05 15.85
N THR A 355 22.99 29.28 16.26
CA THR A 355 23.52 30.61 16.62
C THR A 355 24.34 31.29 15.51
N VAL A 356 24.36 30.75 14.29
CA VAL A 356 25.17 31.26 13.15
C VAL A 356 24.29 31.79 12.03
#